data_AF-A0A370QB46-F1
#
_entry.id   AF-A0A370QB46-F1
#
_cell.length_a   1.000
_cell.length_b   1.000
_cell.length_c   1.000
_cell.angle_alpha   90.00
_cell.angle_beta   90.00
_cell.angle_gamma   90.00
#
_symmetry.space_group_name_H-M   'P 1'
#
loop_
_entity.id
_entity.type
_entity.pdbx_description
1 polymer ?
#
loop_
_entity_poly.entity_id
_entity_poly.type
_entity_poly.pdbx_seq_one_letter_code
_entity_poly.pdbx_strand_id
1 'polypeptide(L)'
;MTDFKPPISERETEELIGIAHSSTKQWQQEAISQAKKELVRRNITEQQQREVLEKWEKEYQEWITKEKERLENNKTESYKIWEMILMFIFGPILIIRPYLLHSYTLFNLRGENYYLKFKQRIIIFSLSFISWFVFISYSTEQSNKKRLEEIDKIDISDWKEKHGYD
;
A
#
# COMPACT_ATOMS: atom_id res chain seq x y z
N MET A 1 -28.93 -34.19 5.77
CA MET A 1 -27.68 -33.83 5.08
C MET A 1 -27.48 -32.34 5.25
N THR A 2 -26.26 -31.90 5.54
CA THR A 2 -25.93 -30.46 5.58
C THR A 2 -26.08 -29.89 4.18
N ASP A 3 -26.84 -28.80 4.07
CA ASP A 3 -27.17 -28.18 2.79
C ASP A 3 -26.19 -27.03 2.51
N PHE A 4 -25.21 -27.30 1.65
CA PHE A 4 -24.21 -26.31 1.24
C PHE A 4 -24.80 -25.38 0.17
N LYS A 5 -24.37 -24.11 0.15
CA LYS A 5 -24.80 -23.12 -0.85
C LYS A 5 -23.59 -22.61 -1.64
N PRO A 6 -23.52 -22.80 -2.97
CA PRO A 6 -24.40 -23.66 -3.76
C PRO A 6 -24.25 -25.14 -3.35
N PRO A 7 -25.27 -25.99 -3.63
CA PRO A 7 -25.20 -27.43 -3.40
C PRO A 7 -23.95 -28.04 -4.02
N ILE A 8 -23.35 -29.04 -3.36
CA ILE A 8 -22.13 -29.70 -3.85
C ILE A 8 -22.33 -30.25 -5.27
N SER A 9 -23.52 -30.76 -5.59
CA SER A 9 -23.84 -31.29 -6.91
C SER A 9 -23.83 -30.24 -8.03
N GLU A 10 -23.98 -28.96 -7.72
CA GLU A 10 -24.02 -27.85 -8.69
C GLU A 10 -22.62 -27.24 -8.94
N ARG A 11 -21.61 -27.62 -8.14
CA ARG A 11 -20.25 -27.10 -8.29
C ARG A 11 -19.53 -27.68 -9.49
N GLU A 12 -18.55 -26.92 -9.99
CA GLU A 12 -17.72 -27.36 -11.11
C GLU A 12 -16.83 -28.54 -10.72
N THR A 13 -16.49 -29.39 -11.70
CA THR A 13 -15.72 -30.62 -11.45
C THR A 13 -14.35 -30.33 -10.84
N GLU A 14 -13.66 -29.29 -11.31
CA GLU A 14 -12.37 -28.88 -10.73
C GLU A 14 -12.53 -28.45 -9.26
N GLU A 15 -13.57 -27.67 -8.94
CA GLU A 15 -13.85 -27.25 -7.56
C GLU A 15 -14.12 -28.46 -6.64
N LEU A 16 -14.85 -29.46 -7.14
CA LEU A 16 -15.08 -30.72 -6.41
C LEU A 16 -13.79 -31.48 -6.14
N ILE A 17 -12.85 -31.51 -7.08
CA ILE A 17 -11.51 -32.10 -6.90
C ILE A 17 -10.79 -31.37 -5.76
N GLY A 18 -10.83 -30.03 -5.77
CA GLY A 18 -10.26 -29.22 -4.70
C GLY A 18 -10.87 -29.53 -3.32
N ILE A 19 -12.19 -29.63 -3.21
CA ILE A 19 -12.88 -29.97 -1.96
C ILE A 19 -12.55 -31.41 -1.52
N ALA A 20 -12.54 -32.37 -2.45
CA ALA A 20 -12.30 -33.78 -2.16
C ALA A 20 -10.89 -34.06 -1.61
N HIS A 21 -9.88 -33.31 -2.08
CA HIS A 21 -8.49 -33.41 -1.64
C HIS A 21 -8.09 -32.39 -0.56
N SER A 22 -9.06 -31.61 -0.04
CA SER A 22 -8.84 -30.65 1.05
C SER A 22 -8.73 -31.31 2.43
N SER A 23 -8.19 -30.56 3.39
CA SER A 23 -8.16 -30.97 4.81
C SER A 23 -9.41 -30.53 5.57
N THR A 24 -9.70 -31.18 6.71
CA THR A 24 -10.79 -30.79 7.62
C THR A 24 -10.62 -29.42 8.27
N LYS A 25 -9.44 -28.80 8.12
CA LYS A 25 -9.19 -27.41 8.52
C LYS A 25 -9.79 -26.39 7.55
N GLN A 26 -9.98 -26.79 6.29
CA GLN A 26 -10.49 -25.93 5.21
C GLN A 26 -11.95 -26.24 4.89
N TRP A 27 -12.33 -27.51 4.92
CA TRP A 27 -13.69 -27.96 4.58
C TRP A 27 -14.27 -28.87 5.66
N GLN A 28 -15.58 -28.78 5.87
CA GLN A 28 -16.29 -29.74 6.73
C GLN A 28 -16.17 -31.15 6.16
N GLN A 29 -16.03 -32.15 7.03
CA GLN A 29 -15.86 -33.55 6.62
C GLN A 29 -17.04 -34.03 5.73
N GLU A 30 -18.25 -33.54 6.01
CA GLU A 30 -19.44 -33.80 5.21
C GLU A 30 -19.32 -33.25 3.79
N ALA A 31 -18.74 -32.06 3.61
CA ALA A 31 -18.50 -31.46 2.29
C ALA A 31 -17.49 -32.29 1.49
N ILE A 32 -16.38 -32.68 2.12
CA ILE A 32 -15.35 -33.55 1.52
C ILE A 32 -15.98 -34.88 1.09
N SER A 33 -16.80 -35.49 1.94
CA SER A 33 -17.49 -36.75 1.63
C SER A 33 -18.49 -36.58 0.48
N GLN A 34 -19.28 -35.51 0.47
CA GLN A 34 -20.23 -35.22 -0.61
C GLN A 34 -19.49 -34.98 -1.94
N ALA A 35 -18.38 -34.24 -1.94
CA ALA A 35 -17.59 -33.97 -3.14
C ALA A 35 -17.00 -35.26 -3.72
N LYS A 36 -16.44 -36.14 -2.88
CA LYS A 36 -15.94 -37.46 -3.31
C LYS A 36 -17.04 -38.31 -3.94
N LYS A 37 -18.23 -38.33 -3.35
CA LYS A 37 -19.40 -39.05 -3.90
C LYS A 37 -19.84 -38.47 -5.24
N GLU A 38 -19.84 -37.16 -5.37
CA GLU A 38 -20.20 -36.47 -6.60
C GLU A 38 -19.19 -36.73 -7.73
N LEU A 39 -17.89 -36.74 -7.44
CA LEU A 39 -16.85 -37.11 -8.40
C LEU A 39 -17.03 -38.54 -8.93
N VAL A 40 -17.36 -39.49 -8.03
CA VAL A 40 -17.70 -40.87 -8.42
C VAL A 40 -18.97 -40.89 -9.29
N ARG A 41 -20.01 -40.13 -8.92
CA ARG A 41 -21.26 -40.01 -9.70
C ARG A 41 -21.00 -39.49 -11.12
N ARG A 42 -20.06 -38.55 -11.27
CA ARG A 42 -19.63 -37.97 -12.55
C ARG A 42 -18.62 -38.84 -13.31
N ASN A 43 -18.27 -40.02 -12.79
CA ASN A 43 -17.30 -40.95 -13.37
C ASN A 43 -15.90 -40.31 -13.59
N ILE A 44 -15.48 -39.43 -12.67
CA ILE A 44 -14.17 -38.78 -12.72
C ILE A 44 -13.13 -39.73 -12.13
N THR A 45 -12.18 -40.13 -12.96
CA THR A 45 -11.11 -41.06 -12.57
C THR A 45 -10.07 -40.39 -11.69
N GLU A 46 -9.38 -41.16 -10.84
CA GLU A 46 -8.24 -40.67 -10.05
C GLU A 46 -7.15 -40.06 -10.93
N GLN A 47 -6.96 -40.55 -12.16
CA GLN A 47 -6.01 -39.96 -13.10
C GLN A 47 -6.42 -38.54 -13.51
N GLN A 48 -7.69 -38.32 -13.88
CA GLN A 48 -8.20 -36.99 -14.21
C GLN A 48 -8.11 -36.03 -13.02
N GLN A 49 -8.35 -36.53 -11.80
CA GLN A 49 -8.18 -35.73 -10.59
C GLN A 49 -6.71 -35.31 -10.40
N ARG A 50 -5.76 -36.24 -10.58
CA ARG A 50 -4.33 -35.94 -10.49
C ARG A 50 -3.87 -34.94 -11.53
N GLU A 51 -4.33 -35.05 -12.78
CA GLU A 51 -3.99 -34.10 -13.84
C GLU A 51 -4.39 -32.65 -13.49
N VAL A 52 -5.56 -32.47 -12.86
CA VAL A 52 -6.01 -31.16 -12.36
C VAL A 52 -5.12 -30.67 -11.20
N LEU A 53 -4.80 -31.53 -10.24
CA LEU A 53 -3.94 -31.17 -9.11
C LEU A 53 -2.52 -30.82 -9.55
N GLU A 54 -1.94 -31.57 -10.49
CA GLU A 54 -0.62 -31.31 -11.06
C GLU A 54 -0.58 -29.99 -11.83
N LYS A 55 -1.65 -29.68 -12.57
CA LYS A 55 -1.80 -28.38 -13.24
C LYS A 55 -1.78 -27.23 -12.23
N TRP A 56 -2.58 -27.32 -11.16
CA TRP A 56 -2.62 -26.29 -10.12
C TRP A 56 -1.29 -26.15 -9.38
N GLU A 57 -0.63 -27.26 -9.07
CA GLU A 57 0.69 -27.24 -8.43
C GLU A 57 1.71 -26.54 -9.34
N LYS A 58 1.71 -26.85 -10.63
CA LYS A 58 2.58 -26.18 -11.60
C LYS A 58 2.30 -24.68 -11.68
N GLU A 59 1.03 -24.28 -11.81
CA GLU A 59 0.63 -22.86 -11.83
C GLU A 59 1.05 -22.14 -10.54
N TYR A 60 0.90 -22.80 -9.39
CA TYR A 60 1.32 -22.28 -8.10
C TYR A 60 2.85 -22.12 -8.01
N GLN A 61 3.62 -23.12 -8.45
CA GLN A 61 5.09 -23.03 -8.46
C GLN A 61 5.59 -21.95 -9.43
N GLU A 62 4.97 -21.82 -10.59
CA GLU A 62 5.26 -20.72 -11.52
C GLU A 62 4.96 -19.36 -10.91
N TRP A 63 3.81 -19.22 -10.24
CA TRP A 63 3.45 -18.00 -9.52
C TRP A 63 4.44 -17.66 -8.40
N ILE A 64 4.80 -18.64 -7.56
CA ILE A 64 5.79 -18.48 -6.48
C ILE A 64 7.16 -18.05 -7.04
N THR A 65 7.58 -18.66 -8.15
CA THR A 65 8.87 -18.34 -8.77
C THR A 65 8.89 -16.91 -9.28
N LYS A 66 7.85 -16.50 -10.03
CA LYS A 66 7.68 -15.13 -10.51
C LYS A 66 7.61 -14.13 -9.36
N GLU A 67 6.91 -14.47 -8.27
CA GLU A 67 6.80 -13.59 -7.11
C GLU A 67 8.14 -13.43 -6.38
N LYS A 68 8.92 -14.51 -6.25
CA LYS A 68 10.29 -14.44 -5.71
C LYS A 68 11.20 -13.56 -6.58
N GLU A 69 11.16 -13.74 -7.89
CA GLU A 69 11.93 -12.91 -8.83
C GLU A 69 11.53 -11.44 -8.74
N ARG A 70 10.21 -11.15 -8.67
CA ARG A 70 9.69 -9.80 -8.47
C ARG A 70 10.25 -9.18 -7.19
N LEU A 71 10.17 -9.90 -6.06
CA LEU A 71 10.66 -9.40 -4.77
C LEU A 71 12.17 -9.19 -4.75
N GLU A 72 12.96 -10.04 -5.41
CA GLU A 72 14.41 -9.83 -5.54
C GLU A 72 14.73 -8.61 -6.40
N ASN A 73 14.03 -8.42 -7.51
CA ASN A 73 14.19 -7.24 -8.36
C ASN A 73 13.80 -5.94 -7.61
N ASN A 74 12.74 -5.99 -6.81
CA ASN A 74 12.27 -4.84 -6.02
C ASN A 74 13.33 -4.34 -5.02
N LYS A 75 14.18 -5.23 -4.50
CA LYS A 75 15.20 -4.91 -3.49
C LYS A 75 16.17 -3.81 -3.94
N THR A 76 16.54 -3.84 -5.22
CA THR A 76 17.51 -2.95 -5.84
C THR A 76 16.87 -1.84 -6.66
N GLU A 77 15.54 -1.84 -6.80
CA GLU A 77 14.84 -0.78 -7.51
C GLU A 77 15.03 0.55 -6.76
N SER A 78 15.26 1.61 -7.53
CA SER A 78 15.45 2.97 -7.02
C SER A 78 14.41 3.92 -7.61
N TYR A 79 14.20 5.04 -6.95
CA TYR A 79 13.43 6.12 -7.55
C TYR A 79 14.20 6.74 -8.72
N LYS A 80 13.46 7.17 -9.74
CA LYS A 80 14.01 8.04 -10.78
C LYS A 80 14.31 9.41 -10.17
N ILE A 81 15.27 10.13 -10.76
CA ILE A 81 15.69 11.45 -10.26
C ILE A 81 14.51 12.42 -10.14
N TRP A 82 13.61 12.44 -11.12
CA TRP A 82 12.43 13.31 -11.08
C TRP A 82 11.44 12.92 -9.97
N GLU A 83 11.29 11.63 -9.62
CA GLU A 83 10.46 11.16 -8.50
C GLU A 83 11.03 11.69 -7.19
N MET A 84 12.36 11.64 -7.05
CA MET A 84 13.06 12.17 -5.88
C MET A 84 12.85 13.68 -5.73
N ILE A 85 12.90 14.44 -6.83
CA ILE A 85 12.65 15.90 -6.82
C ILE A 85 11.21 16.19 -6.36
N LEU A 86 10.21 15.51 -6.93
CA LEU A 86 8.82 15.69 -6.53
C LEU A 86 8.60 15.31 -5.05
N MET A 87 9.17 14.20 -4.60
CA MET A 87 9.11 13.80 -3.20
C MET A 87 9.80 14.80 -2.27
N PHE A 88 10.87 15.44 -2.71
CA PHE A 88 11.56 16.46 -1.93
C PHE A 88 10.71 17.74 -1.81
N ILE A 89 10.10 18.21 -2.90
CA ILE A 89 9.27 19.43 -2.88
C ILE A 89 7.99 19.19 -2.08
N PHE A 90 7.33 18.04 -2.28
CA PHE A 90 6.03 17.73 -1.67
C PHE A 90 6.10 16.84 -0.43
N GLY A 91 7.28 16.65 0.16
CA GLY A 91 7.52 15.69 1.25
C GLY A 91 6.52 15.79 2.41
N PRO A 92 6.28 16.98 3.00
CA PRO A 92 5.31 17.13 4.08
C PRO A 92 3.90 16.70 3.70
N ILE A 93 3.45 17.05 2.48
CA ILE A 93 2.11 16.71 1.98
C ILE A 93 2.00 15.21 1.73
N LEU A 94 3.05 14.58 1.17
CA LEU A 94 3.07 13.16 0.82
C LEU A 94 3.08 12.24 2.04
N ILE A 95 3.60 12.68 3.19
CA ILE A 95 3.46 11.92 4.43
C ILE A 95 2.01 11.92 4.92
N ILE A 96 1.30 13.05 4.82
CA ILE A 96 -0.09 13.18 5.28
C ILE A 96 -1.07 12.51 4.31
N ARG A 97 -0.80 12.60 3.00
CA ARG A 97 -1.63 12.06 1.91
C ARG A 97 -0.81 11.23 0.93
N PRO A 98 -0.43 9.99 1.30
CA PRO A 98 0.47 9.17 0.50
C PRO A 98 -0.08 8.81 -0.89
N TYR A 99 -1.41 8.72 -1.04
CA TYR A 99 -2.05 8.33 -2.30
C TYR A 99 -2.19 9.45 -3.33
N LEU A 100 -1.87 10.71 -2.98
CA LEU A 100 -2.10 11.88 -3.85
C LEU A 100 -1.33 11.80 -5.18
N LEU A 101 -0.17 11.13 -5.19
CA LEU A 101 0.69 10.96 -6.37
C LEU A 101 0.94 9.48 -6.68
N HIS A 102 -0.02 8.59 -6.42
CA HIS A 102 0.17 7.12 -6.52
C HIS A 102 1.44 6.66 -5.77
N SER A 103 1.76 7.33 -4.66
CA SER A 103 3.00 7.09 -3.95
C SER A 103 2.79 5.94 -2.96
N TYR A 104 3.70 4.97 -2.99
CA TYR A 104 3.71 3.89 -1.99
C TYR A 104 3.89 4.47 -0.58
N THR A 105 3.16 3.92 0.40
CA THR A 105 3.48 4.21 1.80
C THR A 105 4.81 3.53 2.18
N LEU A 106 5.45 4.00 3.27
CA LEU A 106 6.66 3.34 3.80
C LEU A 106 6.41 1.86 4.16
N PHE A 107 5.19 1.54 4.60
CA PHE A 107 4.79 0.16 4.92
C PHE A 107 4.66 -0.70 3.66
N ASN A 108 4.08 -0.16 2.59
CA ASN A 108 3.97 -0.89 1.32
C ASN A 108 5.36 -1.19 0.74
N LEU A 109 6.29 -0.23 0.78
CA LEU A 109 7.67 -0.46 0.31
C LEU A 109 8.35 -1.58 1.09
N ARG A 110 8.16 -1.64 2.41
CA ARG A 110 8.74 -2.72 3.23
C ARG A 110 8.06 -4.07 2.97
N GLY A 111 6.74 -4.08 2.78
CA GLY A 111 5.98 -5.30 2.48
C GLY A 111 6.32 -5.91 1.11
N GLU A 112 6.63 -5.07 0.12
CA GLU A 112 6.98 -5.50 -1.24
C GLU A 112 8.49 -5.61 -1.48
N ASN A 113 9.30 -5.69 -0.41
CA ASN A 113 10.76 -5.83 -0.46
C ASN A 113 11.53 -4.69 -1.16
N TYR A 114 10.96 -3.48 -1.26
CA TYR A 114 11.60 -2.30 -1.83
C TYR A 114 12.61 -1.64 -0.88
N TYR A 115 13.70 -2.34 -0.56
CA TYR A 115 14.67 -1.90 0.44
C TYR A 115 15.40 -0.60 0.08
N LEU A 116 15.86 -0.46 -1.17
CA LEU A 116 16.59 0.73 -1.60
C LEU A 116 15.67 1.97 -1.65
N LYS A 117 14.50 1.86 -2.29
CA LYS A 117 13.48 2.94 -2.26
C LYS A 117 13.08 3.33 -0.85
N PHE A 118 12.94 2.37 0.08
CA PHE A 118 12.63 2.66 1.47
C PHE A 118 13.68 3.60 2.11
N LYS A 119 14.98 3.28 1.95
CA LYS A 119 16.06 4.15 2.44
C LYS A 119 16.06 5.53 1.78
N GLN A 120 15.94 5.56 0.46
CA GLN A 120 15.92 6.81 -0.31
C GLN A 120 14.78 7.72 0.15
N ARG A 121 13.58 7.17 0.36
CA ARG A 121 12.42 7.94 0.80
C ARG A 121 12.61 8.54 2.18
N ILE A 122 13.19 7.81 3.14
CA ILE A 122 13.48 8.36 4.48
C ILE A 122 14.45 9.54 4.38
N ILE A 123 15.53 9.39 3.61
CA ILE A 123 16.53 10.45 3.44
C ILE A 123 15.88 11.70 2.79
N ILE A 124 15.15 11.51 1.70
CA ILE A 124 14.50 12.60 0.95
C ILE A 124 13.47 13.31 1.82
N PHE A 125 12.65 12.57 2.57
CA PHE A 125 11.68 13.17 3.46
C PHE A 125 12.37 13.93 4.60
N SER A 126 13.40 13.39 5.23
CA SER A 126 14.15 14.13 6.26
C SER A 126 14.70 15.46 5.71
N LEU A 127 15.33 15.44 4.53
CA LEU A 127 15.85 16.65 3.88
C LEU A 127 14.73 17.64 3.51
N SER A 128 13.61 17.12 3.01
CA SER A 128 12.43 17.91 2.65
C SER A 128 11.88 18.65 3.87
N PHE A 129 11.69 17.95 4.99
CA PHE A 129 11.18 18.55 6.22
C PHE A 129 12.11 19.63 6.77
N ILE A 130 13.43 19.40 6.76
CA ILE A 130 14.41 20.41 7.17
C ILE A 130 14.32 21.64 6.25
N SER A 131 14.26 21.43 4.94
CA SER A 131 14.17 22.52 3.96
C SER A 131 12.89 23.34 4.14
N TRP A 132 11.73 22.69 4.31
CA TRP A 132 10.47 23.35 4.58
C TRP A 132 10.48 24.11 5.91
N PHE A 133 11.07 23.53 6.96
CA PHE A 133 11.19 24.19 8.25
C PHE A 133 12.00 25.48 8.16
N VAL A 134 13.15 25.44 7.49
CA VAL A 134 14.00 26.62 7.25
C VAL A 134 13.26 27.66 6.42
N PHE A 135 12.61 27.23 5.32
CA PHE A 135 11.85 28.11 4.44
C PHE A 135 10.71 28.83 5.19
N ILE A 136 9.93 28.11 5.99
CA ILE A 136 8.83 28.68 6.78
C ILE A 136 9.37 29.63 7.84
N SER A 137 10.44 29.26 8.54
CA SER A 137 11.05 30.08 9.60
C SER A 137 11.55 31.40 9.03
N TYR A 138 12.30 31.35 7.93
CA TYR A 138 12.78 32.53 7.22
C TYR A 138 11.63 33.41 6.72
N SER A 139 10.61 32.80 6.10
CA SER A 139 9.45 33.52 5.59
C SER A 139 8.67 34.23 6.71
N THR A 140 8.54 33.58 7.86
CA THR A 140 7.87 34.14 9.05
C THR A 140 8.66 35.31 9.62
N GLU A 141 9.98 35.18 9.73
CA GLU A 141 10.85 36.26 10.20
C GLU A 141 10.77 37.48 9.27
N GLN A 142 10.86 37.26 7.96
CA GLN A 142 10.77 38.34 6.98
C GLN A 142 9.40 39.02 6.99
N SER A 143 8.33 38.26 7.14
CA SER A 143 6.98 38.81 7.31
C SER A 143 6.86 39.64 8.59
N ASN A 144 7.46 39.19 9.69
CA ASN A 144 7.46 39.92 10.95
C ASN A 144 8.25 41.23 10.86
N LYS A 145 9.41 41.24 10.19
CA LYS A 145 10.20 42.46 9.96
C LYS A 145 9.39 43.50 9.19
N LYS A 146 8.80 43.11 8.06
CA LYS A 146 7.92 44.00 7.27
C LYS A 146 6.77 44.55 8.10
N ARG A 147 6.12 43.69 8.89
CA ARG A 147 5.02 44.11 9.77
C ARG A 147 5.47 45.12 10.84
N LEU A 148 6.66 44.95 11.42
CA LEU A 148 7.21 45.90 12.40
C LEU A 148 7.57 47.24 11.75
N GLU A 149 8.17 47.24 10.56
CA GLU A 149 8.43 48.46 9.79
C GLU A 149 7.15 49.20 9.40
N GLU A 150 6.08 48.47 9.07
CA GLU A 150 4.77 49.06 8.82
C GLU A 150 4.20 49.71 10.09
N ILE A 151 4.29 49.03 11.24
CA ILE A 151 3.85 49.57 12.53
C ILE A 151 4.63 50.84 12.91
N ASP A 152 5.95 50.85 12.74
CA ASP A 152 6.81 52.00 13.07
C ASP A 152 6.52 53.24 12.20
N LYS A 153 6.04 53.02 10.97
CA LYS A 153 5.62 54.10 10.06
C LYS A 153 4.22 54.65 10.34
N ILE A 154 3.42 53.99 11.19
CA ILE A 154 2.10 54.49 11.55
C ILE A 154 2.29 55.66 12.51
N ASP A 155 1.96 56.86 12.05
CA ASP A 155 1.86 58.02 12.94
C ASP A 155 0.62 57.88 13.83
N ILE A 156 0.83 57.98 15.14
CA ILE A 156 -0.21 57.88 16.17
C ILE A 156 -0.38 59.18 16.95
N SER A 157 0.24 60.28 16.50
CA SER A 157 0.17 61.60 17.14
C SER A 157 -1.29 62.06 17.33
N ASP A 158 -2.10 62.03 16.28
CA ASP A 158 -3.53 62.39 16.33
C ASP A 158 -4.33 61.56 17.34
N TRP A 159 -3.98 60.28 17.51
CA TRP A 159 -4.64 59.39 18.46
C TRP A 159 -4.21 59.69 19.90
N LYS A 160 -2.93 59.99 20.14
CA LYS A 160 -2.41 60.36 21.46
C LYS A 160 -3.01 61.66 21.97
N GLU A 161 -3.13 62.67 21.10
CA GLU A 161 -3.75 63.97 21.41
C GLU A 161 -5.20 63.79 21.84
N LYS A 162 -5.97 62.98 21.09
CA LYS A 162 -7.38 62.70 21.37
C LYS A 162 -7.61 61.98 22.70
N HIS A 163 -6.60 61.32 23.25
CA HIS A 163 -6.73 60.49 24.46
C HIS A 163 -5.89 61.01 25.65
N GLY A 164 -5.26 62.17 25.51
CA GLY A 164 -4.54 62.84 26.60
C GLY A 164 -3.26 62.10 27.02
N TYR A 165 -2.60 61.42 26.08
CA TYR A 165 -1.32 60.74 26.28
C TYR A 165 -0.11 61.59 25.84
N ASP A 166 -0.33 62.86 25.51
CA ASP A 166 0.70 63.85 25.17
C ASP A 166 1.32 64.53 26.40
#